data_AF-A0A258EZV8-F1
#
_entry.id   AF-A0A258EZV8-F1
#
_cell.length_a   1.000
_cell.length_b   1.000
_cell.length_c   1.000
_cell.angle_alpha   90.00
_cell.angle_beta   90.00
_cell.angle_gamma   90.00
#
_symmetry.space_group_name_H-M   'P 1'
#
loop_
_entity.id
_entity.type
_entity.pdbx_description
1 polymer ?
#
loop_
_entity_poly.entity_id
_entity_poly.type
_entity_poly.pdbx_seq_one_letter_code
_entity_poly.pdbx_strand_id
1 'polypeptide(L)' 'MISLDIKNNQIAVSVMGQFTLDDYREFEQAVCYGIQFQGTVNVLFDLRDMLSYSLDVAWEE' A
#
# COMPACT_ATOMS: atom_id res chain seq x y z
N MET A 1 1.54 9.92 -2.01
CA MET A 1 1.53 9.27 -3.35
C MET A 1 2.26 7.96 -3.24
N ILE A 2 1.66 6.88 -3.74
CA ILE A 2 2.30 5.57 -3.81
C ILE A 2 2.57 5.11 -5.23
N SER A 3 3.43 4.10 -5.35
CA SER A 3 3.60 3.29 -6.56
C SER A 3 3.50 1.83 -6.17
N LEU A 4 2.75 1.05 -6.97
CA LEU A 4 2.55 -0.38 -6.79
C LEU A 4 3.25 -1.16 -7.90
N ASP A 5 4.08 -2.14 -7.53
CA ASP A 5 4.66 -3.14 -8.44
C ASP A 5 4.22 -4.54 -8.00
N ILE A 6 3.44 -5.21 -8.84
CA ILE A 6 2.84 -6.51 -8.54
C ILE A 6 3.55 -7.58 -9.36
N LYS A 7 4.21 -8.52 -8.67
CA LYS A 7 4.93 -9.64 -9.29
C LYS A 7 4.58 -10.93 -8.58
N ASN A 8 3.90 -11.84 -9.30
CA ASN A 8 3.35 -13.07 -8.73
C ASN A 8 2.48 -12.74 -7.50
N ASN A 9 2.82 -13.31 -6.35
CA ASN A 9 2.16 -13.07 -5.08
C ASN A 9 2.81 -11.96 -4.24
N GLN A 10 3.73 -11.17 -4.81
CA GLN A 10 4.33 -10.03 -4.15
C GLN A 10 3.72 -8.71 -4.62
N ILE A 11 3.40 -7.84 -3.67
CA ILE A 11 3.03 -6.44 -3.90
C ILE A 11 4.12 -5.58 -3.24
N ALA A 12 4.89 -4.87 -4.06
CA ALA A 12 5.83 -3.87 -3.60
C ALA A 12 5.16 -2.49 -3.65
N VAL A 13 5.19 -1.78 -2.53
CA VAL A 13 4.66 -0.43 -2.35
C VAL A 13 5.82 0.50 -2.10
N SER A 14 5.97 1.54 -2.90
CA SER A 14 6.85 2.66 -2.58
C SER A 14 6.02 3.84 -2.17
N VAL A 15 6.41 4.56 -1.11
CA VAL A 15 5.79 5.82 -0.70
C VAL A 15 6.70 7.00 -1.02
N MET A 16 6.15 8.00 -1.70
CA MET A 16 6.83 9.25 -2.02
C MET A 16 6.06 10.42 -1.42
N GLY A 17 6.70 11.16 -0.51
CA GLY A 17 6.09 12.31 0.15
C GLY A 17 5.14 11.92 1.29
N GLN A 18 3.96 12.55 1.33
CA GLN A 18 2.94 12.22 2.33
C GLN A 18 2.14 10.98 1.91
N PHE A 19 2.00 10.02 2.82
CA PHE A 19 1.07 8.90 2.69
C PHE A 19 -0.33 9.32 3.13
N THR A 20 -1.29 9.28 2.22
CA THR A 20 -2.66 9.74 2.47
C THR A 20 -3.64 8.57 2.66
N LEU A 21 -4.87 8.87 3.10
CA LEU A 21 -5.95 7.89 3.13
C LEU A 21 -6.26 7.29 1.75
N ASP A 22 -6.21 8.10 0.70
CA ASP A 22 -6.43 7.62 -0.67
C ASP A 22 -5.33 6.65 -1.11
N ASP A 23 -4.07 6.94 -0.77
CA ASP A 23 -2.95 6.02 -1.01
C ASP A 23 -3.15 4.69 -0.27
N TYR A 24 -3.63 4.74 0.99
CA TYR A 24 -3.93 3.53 1.77
C TYR A 24 -5.02 2.68 1.12
N ARG A 25 -6.11 3.30 0.65
CA ARG A 25 -7.20 2.60 -0.04
C ARG A 25 -6.73 1.93 -1.33
N GLU A 26 -5.86 2.57 -2.09
CA GLU A 26 -5.27 1.98 -3.29
C GLU A 26 -4.43 0.73 -2.94
N PHE A 27 -3.58 0.83 -1.92
CA PHE A 27 -2.81 -0.31 -1.40
C PHE A 27 -3.72 -1.44 -0.91
N GLU A 28 -4.75 -1.12 -0.12
CA GLU A 28 -5.70 -2.09 0.43
C GLU A 28 -6.43 -2.84 -0.70
N GLN A 29 -6.89 -2.13 -1.73
CA GLN A 29 -7.55 -2.75 -2.87
C GLN A 29 -6.65 -3.78 -3.57
N ALA A 30 -5.37 -3.45 -3.76
CA ALA A 30 -4.40 -4.35 -4.37
C ALA A 30 -4.16 -5.61 -3.52
N VAL A 31 -4.02 -5.44 -2.19
CA VAL A 31 -3.84 -6.56 -1.26
C VAL A 31 -5.08 -7.44 -1.21
N CYS A 32 -6.27 -6.87 -1.05
CA CYS A 32 -7.53 -7.59 -1.01
C CYS A 32 -7.78 -8.37 -2.30
N TYR A 33 -7.50 -7.77 -3.46
CA TYR A 33 -7.55 -8.46 -4.75
C TYR A 33 -6.57 -9.64 -4.79
N GLY A 34 -5.32 -9.43 -4.38
CA GLY A 34 -4.31 -10.50 -4.30
C GLY A 34 -4.74 -11.65 -3.39
N ILE A 35 -5.30 -11.35 -2.22
CA ILE A 35 -5.79 -12.36 -1.27
C ILE A 35 -6.95 -13.15 -1.89
N GLN A 36 -7.91 -12.46 -2.49
CA GLN A 36 -9.09 -13.08 -3.09
C GLN A 36 -8.74 -14.08 -4.20
N PHE A 37 -7.77 -13.76 -5.05
CA PHE A 37 -7.48 -14.56 -6.26
C PHE A 37 -6.24 -15.43 -6.16
N GLN A 38 -5.29 -15.12 -5.26
CA GLN A 38 -4.02 -15.85 -5.13
C GLN A 38 -3.81 -16.46 -3.73
N GLY A 39 -4.69 -16.18 -2.77
CA GLY A 39 -4.61 -16.66 -1.40
C GLY A 39 -3.67 -15.82 -0.55
N THR A 40 -2.39 -16.19 -0.49
CA THR A 40 -1.40 -15.48 0.35
C THR A 40 -0.61 -14.47 -0.46
N VAL A 41 -0.52 -13.24 0.05
CA VAL A 41 0.23 -12.14 -0.56
C VAL A 41 1.43 -11.77 0.32
N ASN A 42 2.59 -11.57 -0.30
CA ASN A 42 3.79 -11.01 0.30
C ASN A 42 3.81 -9.49 0.05
N VAL A 43 3.93 -8.68 1.09
CA VAL A 43 4.00 -7.22 0.95
C VAL A 43 5.41 -6.73 1.24
N LEU A 44 5.98 -5.94 0.34
CA LEU A 44 7.19 -5.17 0.56
C LEU A 44 6.82 -3.69 0.60
N PHE A 45 7.02 -3.05 1.75
CA PHE A 45 6.68 -1.63 1.93
C PHE A 45 7.96 -0.80 2.05
N ASP A 46 8.23 0.03 1.05
CA ASP A 46 9.37 0.94 1.00
C ASP A 46 8.96 2.36 1.41
N LEU A 47 9.47 2.77 2.57
CA LEU A 47 9.16 4.06 3.21
C LEU A 47 10.32 5.06 3.13
N ARG A 48 11.39 4.76 2.39
CA ARG A 48 12.62 5.57 2.39
C ARG A 48 12.39 7.02 1.96
N ASP A 49 11.47 7.24 1.03
CA ASP A 49 11.09 8.57 0.52
C ASP A 49 9.79 9.10 1.15
N MET A 50 9.27 8.44 2.20
CA MET A 50 8.12 8.93 2.95
C MET A 50 8.54 10.08 3.87
N LEU A 51 7.80 11.19 3.79
CA LEU A 51 8.02 12.39 4.60
C LEU A 51 7.06 12.47 5.79
N SER A 52 5.82 12.00 5.62
CA SER A 52 4.78 12.03 6.65
C SER A 52 3.61 11.12 6.27
N TYR A 53 2.62 11.01 7.14
CA TYR A 53 1.31 10.44 6.86
C TYR A 53 0.23 11.44 7.30
N SER A 54 -0.96 11.38 6.71
CA SER A 54 -2.10 12.21 7.11
C SER A 54 -2.79 11.63 8.37
N LEU A 55 -3.52 12.47 9.12
CA LEU A 55 -4.15 12.02 10.37
C LEU A 55 -5.26 10.99 10.12
N ASP A 56 -5.99 11.14 9.03
CA ASP A 56 -7.09 10.27 8.63
C ASP A 56 -6.63 8.82 8.33
N VAL A 57 -5.45 8.63 7.73
CA VAL A 57 -4.88 7.27 7.55
C VAL A 57 -4.48 6.61 8.88
N ALA A 58 -4.18 7.40 9.91
CA ALA A 58 -3.91 6.86 11.24
C ALA A 58 -5.18 6.52 12.05
N TRP A 59 -6.35 7.00 11.60
CA TRP A 59 -7.64 6.83 12.29
C TRP A 59 -8.59 5.87 11.57
N GLU A 60 -8.32 5.50 10.32
CA GLU A 60 -9.15 4.62 9.47
C GLU A 60 -9.98 3.58 10.25
N GLU A 61 -11.31 3.59 10.01
CA GLU A 61 -12.31 2.69 10.65
C GLU A 61 -12.61 1.46 9.78
#